data_AF-A0A2T6D441-F1
#
_entry.id   AF-A0A2T6D441-F1
#
_cell.length_a   1.000
_cell.length_b   1.000
_cell.length_c   1.000
_cell.angle_alpha   90.00
_cell.angle_beta   90.00
_cell.angle_gamma   90.00
#
_symmetry.space_group_name_H-M   'P 1'
#
loop_
_entity.id
_entity.type
_entity.pdbx_description
1 polymer ?
#
loop_
_entity_poly.entity_id
_entity_poly.type
_entity_poly.pdbx_seq_one_letter_code
_entity_poly.pdbx_strand_id
1 'polypeptide(L)'
;MARAHGHLDLLAECDAVDLGWALEMAELLREAQEEACPRVNFDPHDLAWIFQSIWQSARLLSRTRNSPGLVRRNIDEMHTYLDGLWSAAPFSSHPLHTSP
;
A
#
# COMPACT_ATOMS: atom_id res chain seq x y z
N MET A 1 29.52 22.24 1.32
CA MET A 1 29.58 20.85 1.84
C MET A 1 28.46 20.56 2.84
N ALA A 2 28.23 21.38 3.88
CA ALA A 2 27.13 21.16 4.86
C ALA A 2 25.72 20.99 4.25
N ARG A 3 25.38 21.78 3.21
CA ARG A 3 24.08 21.72 2.52
C ARG A 3 23.84 20.41 1.75
N ALA A 4 24.90 19.78 1.25
CA ALA A 4 24.82 18.51 0.55
C ALA A 4 24.71 17.34 1.54
N HIS A 5 25.38 17.44 2.69
CA HIS A 5 25.28 16.45 3.77
C HIS A 5 23.86 16.40 4.35
N GLY A 6 23.28 17.56 4.71
CA GLY A 6 21.91 17.61 5.21
C GLY A 6 20.83 17.18 4.21
N HIS A 7 21.13 17.18 2.90
CA HIS A 7 20.22 16.62 1.89
C HIS A 7 20.26 15.08 1.87
N LEU A 8 21.43 14.48 2.05
CA LEU A 8 21.58 13.03 2.12
C LEU A 8 20.95 12.45 3.39
N ASP A 9 21.10 13.14 4.53
CA ASP A 9 20.47 12.73 5.79
C ASP A 9 18.94 12.72 5.67
N LEU A 10 18.35 13.74 5.04
CA LEU A 10 16.91 13.80 4.80
C LEU A 10 16.41 12.68 3.88
N LEU A 11 17.16 12.34 2.83
CA LEU A 11 16.82 11.23 1.94
C LEU A 11 16.84 9.90 2.70
N ALA A 12 17.86 9.67 3.52
CA ALA A 12 17.95 8.47 4.35
C ALA A 12 16.80 8.36 5.36
N GLU A 13 16.38 9.47 5.97
CA GLU A 13 15.20 9.50 6.84
C GLU A 13 13.91 9.16 6.09
N CYS A 14 13.70 9.73 4.90
CA CYS A 14 12.54 9.40 4.06
C CYS A 14 12.52 7.92 3.67
N ASP A 15 13.65 7.38 3.23
CA ASP A 15 13.78 5.96 2.86
C ASP A 15 13.52 5.06 4.08
N ALA A 16 14.00 5.44 5.27
CA ALA A 16 13.77 4.68 6.49
C ALA A 16 12.28 4.66 6.90
N VAL A 17 11.57 5.79 6.76
CA VAL A 17 10.12 5.86 7.01
C VAL A 17 9.35 5.00 6.01
N ASP A 18 9.70 5.09 4.73
CA ASP A 18 9.02 4.32 3.68
C ASP A 18 9.28 2.81 3.80
N LEU A 19 10.50 2.42 4.19
CA LEU A 19 10.82 1.03 4.50
C LEU A 19 10.09 0.56 5.77
N GLY A 20 10.08 1.38 6.82
CA GLY A 20 9.41 1.06 8.09
C GLY A 20 7.93 0.72 7.89
N TRP A 21 7.22 1.51 7.09
CA TRP A 21 5.81 1.26 6.79
C TRP A 21 5.57 -0.10 6.09
N ALA A 22 6.40 -0.44 5.10
CA ALA A 22 6.27 -1.71 4.39
C ALA A 22 6.57 -2.91 5.32
N LEU A 23 7.54 -2.77 6.21
CA LEU A 23 7.86 -3.82 7.19
C LEU A 23 6.75 -4.00 8.23
N GLU A 24 6.20 -2.91 8.77
CA GLU A 24 5.07 -2.96 9.71
C GLU A 24 3.84 -3.63 9.07
N MET A 25 3.52 -3.28 7.82
CA MET A 25 2.41 -3.91 7.11
C MET A 25 2.66 -5.39 6.84
N ALA A 26 3.88 -5.79 6.48
CA ALA A 26 4.22 -7.20 6.29
C ALA A 26 4.03 -7.99 7.59
N GLU A 27 4.40 -7.43 8.73
CA GLU A 27 4.22 -8.08 10.03
C GLU A 27 2.74 -8.25 10.39
N LEU A 28 1.92 -7.21 10.20
CA LEU A 28 0.47 -7.30 10.41
C LEU A 28 -0.19 -8.34 9.50
N LEU A 29 0.26 -8.45 8.25
CA LEU A 29 -0.22 -9.45 7.31
C LEU A 29 0.19 -10.87 7.73
N ARG A 30 1.41 -11.05 8.23
CA ARG A 30 1.90 -12.32 8.78
C ARG A 30 1.08 -12.74 9.99
N GLU A 31 0.86 -11.84 10.94
CA GLU A 31 0.03 -12.08 12.12
C GLU A 31 -1.40 -12.48 11.73
N ALA A 32 -2.01 -11.76 10.78
CA ALA A 32 -3.34 -12.09 10.29
C ALA A 32 -3.43 -13.48 9.64
N GLN A 33 -2.38 -13.93 8.93
CA GLN A 33 -2.31 -15.28 8.37
C GLN A 33 -2.22 -16.36 9.46
N GLU A 34 -1.53 -16.07 10.57
CA GLU A 34 -1.42 -16.99 11.72
C GLU A 34 -2.75 -17.11 12.47
N GLU A 35 -3.50 -16.02 12.57
CA GLU A 35 -4.83 -16.01 13.21
C GLU A 35 -5.91 -16.68 12.34
N ALA A 36 -5.88 -16.43 11.03
CA ALA A 36 -6.89 -16.94 10.11
C ALA A 36 -6.30 -17.26 8.72
N CYS A 37 -6.56 -18.47 8.24
CA CYS A 37 -6.12 -18.89 6.92
C CYS A 37 -6.81 -18.05 5.82
N PRO A 38 -6.04 -17.30 5.00
CA PRO A 38 -6.61 -16.55 3.90
C PRO A 38 -7.09 -17.48 2.78
N ARG A 39 -7.99 -16.99 1.94
CA ARG A 39 -8.56 -17.74 0.81
C ARG A 39 -7.56 -18.04 -0.29
N VAL A 40 -6.54 -17.20 -0.40
CA VAL A 40 -5.45 -17.36 -1.35
C VAL A 40 -4.15 -17.23 -0.58
N ASN A 41 -3.17 -18.04 -0.95
CA ASN A 41 -1.84 -17.92 -0.39
C ASN A 41 -1.17 -16.66 -0.96
N PHE A 42 -0.49 -15.90 -0.11
CA PHE A 42 0.30 -14.74 -0.49
C PHE A 42 1.49 -14.60 0.44
N ASP A 43 2.58 -14.02 -0.06
CA ASP A 43 3.71 -13.63 0.78
C ASP A 43 3.42 -12.26 1.43
N PRO A 44 3.48 -12.13 2.77
CA PRO A 44 3.22 -10.88 3.46
C PRO A 44 4.13 -9.72 3.05
N HIS A 45 5.41 -9.99 2.78
CA HIS A 45 6.35 -8.97 2.34
C HIS A 45 6.04 -8.48 0.93
N ASP A 46 5.78 -9.41 0.00
CA ASP A 46 5.44 -9.04 -1.38
C ASP A 46 4.16 -8.19 -1.42
N LEU A 47 3.13 -8.58 -0.68
CA LEU A 47 1.88 -7.82 -0.64
C LEU A 47 2.05 -6.42 -0.02
N ALA A 48 2.83 -6.31 1.06
CA ALA A 48 3.14 -5.02 1.68
C ALA A 48 3.89 -4.09 0.71
N TRP A 49 4.85 -4.62 -0.05
CA TRP A 49 5.58 -3.84 -1.07
C TRP A 49 4.70 -3.41 -2.25
N ILE A 50 3.75 -4.26 -2.65
CA ILE A 50 2.75 -3.87 -3.66
C ILE A 50 1.92 -2.69 -3.15
N PHE A 51 1.41 -2.76 -1.92
CA PHE A 51 0.61 -1.68 -1.34
C PHE A 51 1.41 -0.40 -1.16
N GLN A 52 2.66 -0.51 -0.72
CA GLN A 52 3.57 0.64 -0.62
C GLN A 52 3.78 1.29 -1.99
N SER A 53 3.97 0.49 -3.05
CA SER A 53 4.15 1.00 -4.41
C SER A 53 2.90 1.75 -4.93
N ILE A 54 1.71 1.23 -4.63
CA ILE A 54 0.43 1.88 -4.99
C ILE A 54 0.26 3.20 -4.21
N TRP A 55 0.62 3.23 -2.93
CA TRP A 55 0.55 4.43 -2.10
C TRP A 55 1.52 5.52 -2.57
N GLN A 56 2.79 5.16 -2.84
CA GLN A 56 3.80 6.10 -3.35
C GLN A 56 3.40 6.70 -4.70
N SER A 57 2.94 5.86 -5.63
CA SER A 57 2.47 6.31 -6.94
C SER A 57 1.23 7.22 -6.83
N ALA A 58 0.30 6.93 -5.91
CA ALA A 58 -0.85 7.78 -5.66
C ALA A 58 -0.46 9.18 -5.15
N ARG A 59 0.50 9.24 -4.22
CA ARG A 59 1.04 10.52 -3.70
C ARG A 59 1.74 11.32 -4.81
N LEU A 60 2.50 10.66 -5.69
CA LEU A 60 3.11 11.32 -6.84
C LEU A 60 2.06 11.87 -7.82
N LEU A 61 1.07 11.04 -8.20
CA LEU A 61 0.05 11.41 -9.16
C LEU A 61 -0.91 12.48 -8.63
N SER A 62 -1.25 12.47 -7.35
CA SER A 62 -2.09 13.49 -6.74
C SER A 62 -1.46 14.89 -6.86
N ARG A 63 -0.14 14.98 -6.65
CA ARG A 63 0.63 16.23 -6.76
C ARG A 63 0.89 16.66 -8.21
N THR A 64 1.19 15.72 -9.09
CA THR A 64 1.61 16.02 -10.47
C THR A 64 0.44 16.16 -11.44
N ARG A 65 -0.73 15.57 -11.14
CA ARG A 65 -1.91 15.58 -12.01
C ARG A 65 -3.15 16.19 -11.34
N ASN A 66 -2.98 16.89 -10.22
CA ASN A 66 -4.07 17.52 -9.44
C ASN A 66 -5.26 16.55 -9.19
N SER A 67 -4.94 15.32 -8.79
CA SER A 67 -5.93 14.27 -8.53
C SER A 67 -5.87 13.80 -7.06
N PRO A 68 -6.25 14.66 -6.09
CA PRO A 68 -6.15 14.33 -4.67
C PRO A 68 -7.04 13.15 -4.26
N GLY A 69 -8.14 12.90 -4.98
CA GLY A 69 -9.04 11.79 -4.72
C GLY A 69 -8.43 10.40 -4.98
N LEU A 70 -7.31 10.32 -5.72
CA LEU A 70 -6.66 9.06 -6.07
C LEU A 70 -6.07 8.35 -4.86
N VAL A 71 -5.55 9.12 -3.90
CA VAL A 71 -5.01 8.59 -2.64
C VAL A 71 -6.09 7.87 -1.84
N ARG A 72 -7.25 8.52 -1.68
CA ARG A 72 -8.39 7.94 -0.95
C ARG A 72 -8.92 6.69 -1.65
N ARG A 73 -9.12 6.76 -2.97
CA ARG A 73 -9.59 5.62 -3.76
C ARG A 73 -8.67 4.41 -3.61
N ASN A 74 -7.35 4.60 -3.67
CA ASN A 74 -6.41 3.49 -3.54
C ASN A 74 -6.46 2.85 -2.15
N ILE A 75 -6.64 3.64 -1.07
CA ILE A 75 -6.85 3.09 0.27
C ILE A 75 -8.14 2.26 0.32
N ASP A 76 -9.24 2.78 -0.23
CA ASP A 76 -10.53 2.07 -0.23
C ASP A 76 -10.44 0.73 -1.00
N GLU A 77 -9.72 0.71 -2.13
CA GLU A 77 -9.47 -0.50 -2.94
C GLU A 77 -8.56 -1.50 -2.21
N MET A 78 -7.50 -1.04 -1.52
CA MET A 78 -6.65 -1.91 -0.71
C MET A 78 -7.43 -2.57 0.44
N HIS A 79 -8.28 -1.80 1.13
CA HIS A 79 -9.16 -2.34 2.17
C HIS A 79 -10.09 -3.41 1.60
N THR A 80 -10.75 -3.12 0.47
CA THR A 80 -11.64 -4.08 -0.20
C THR A 80 -10.88 -5.36 -0.60
N TYR A 81 -9.65 -5.23 -1.09
CA TYR A 81 -8.81 -6.37 -1.41
C TYR A 81 -8.49 -7.22 -0.18
N LEU A 82 -8.05 -6.58 0.91
CA LEU A 82 -7.74 -7.25 2.18
C LEU A 82 -8.97 -7.96 2.75
N ASP A 83 -10.12 -7.29 2.81
CA ASP A 83 -11.37 -7.88 3.28
C ASP A 83 -11.71 -9.15 2.48
N GLY A 84 -11.48 -9.12 1.16
CA GLY A 84 -11.70 -10.25 0.28
C GLY A 84 -10.77 -11.44 0.52
N LEU A 85 -9.56 -11.25 1.08
CA LEU A 85 -8.64 -12.33 1.42
C LEU A 85 -9.20 -13.22 2.55
N TRP A 86 -10.01 -12.66 3.46
CA TRP A 86 -10.58 -13.39 4.61
C TRP A 86 -12.11 -13.49 4.58
N SER A 87 -12.80 -12.81 3.67
CA SER A 87 -14.26 -12.87 3.56
C SER A 87 -14.75 -14.23 3.06
N ALA A 88 -15.76 -14.80 3.73
CA ALA A 88 -16.45 -16.01 3.28
C ALA A 88 -17.31 -15.80 2.01
N ALA A 89 -17.61 -14.54 1.64
CA ALA A 89 -18.42 -14.22 0.47
C ALA A 89 -17.57 -14.24 -0.81
N PRO A 90 -18.05 -14.79 -1.93
CA PRO A 90 -17.32 -14.73 -3.20
C PRO A 90 -16.96 -13.28 -3.55
N PHE A 91 -15.74 -13.07 -4.06
CA PHE A 91 -15.29 -11.76 -4.53
C PHE A 91 -16.29 -11.23 -5.55
N SER A 92 -17.03 -10.19 -5.17
CA SER A 92 -17.83 -9.43 -6.12
C SER A 92 -16.89 -8.44 -6.78
N SER A 93 -16.46 -8.74 -8.00
CA SER A 93 -15.79 -7.75 -8.84
C SER A 93 -16.78 -6.59 -9.04
N HIS A 94 -16.61 -5.50 -8.29
CA HIS A 94 -17.26 -4.25 -8.66
C HIS A 94 -16.78 -3.90 -10.07
N PRO A 95 -17.69 -3.59 -11.01
CA PRO A 95 -17.27 -3.18 -12.33
C PRO A 95 -16.37 -1.96 -12.15
N LEU A 96 -15.13 -2.07 -12.65
CA LEU A 96 -14.25 -0.93 -12.85
C LEU A 96 -15.10 0.16 -13.50
N HIS A 97 -15.26 1.29 -12.80
CA HIS A 97 -16.04 2.42 -13.28
C HIS A 97 -15.32 3.00 -14.50
N THR A 98 -15.52 2.40 -15.67
CA THR A 98 -15.16 2.95 -16.97
C THR A 98 -16.18 4.03 -17.27
N SER A 99 -16.00 5.20 -16.68
CA SER A 99 -16.59 6.41 -17.26
C SER A 99 -15.59 7.03 -18.24
N PRO A 100 -16.07 7.49 -19.41
CA PRO A 100 -15.26 8.00 -20.52
C PRO A 100 -14.52 9.31 -20.20
#